data_AF-M5C9G0-F1
#
_entry.id   AF-M5C9G0-F1
#
_cell.length_a   1.000
_cell.length_b   1.000
_cell.length_c   1.000
_cell.angle_alpha   90.00
_cell.angle_beta   90.00
_cell.angle_gamma   90.00
#
_symmetry.space_group_name_H-M   'P 1'
#
loop_
_entity.id
_entity.type
_entity.pdbx_description
1 polymer ?
#
loop_
_entity_poly.entity_id
_entity_poly.type
_entity_poly.pdbx_seq_one_letter_code
_entity_poly.pdbx_strand_id
1 'polypeptide(L)'
;MDNDLSQELDRLKLPIYNVYGNSELGRLLWAPRAPYTHLRPLSSKPLPLVRPISEYSLDGSRYVELWILAATSLHITHHIAHGGVPIKLEPFPGHGPHKDELALNLEDIFQELTIDDGTGSGTETVYVHVGRQTDQLRLGGAGIGHIDASLYEATLESRINSHIGQSGKCPWVLDSVQLFGTNLPCTALVIQLYYNEGAARTLSEDTLKGPPIHELHQLVEETNKVLGLVGRKRVHTERRTLIVGSDGTLVHGPGTEIFDGLCPTLGITHKRTLKRWENVCRFKSWLEGLNFEP
;
A
#
# COMPACT_ATOMS: atom_id res chain seq x y z
N MET A 1 -12.11 -2.00 -3.00
CA MET A 1 -13.18 -2.64 -3.78
C MET A 1 -14.27 -1.60 -3.92
N ASP A 2 -14.67 -1.28 -5.15
CA ASP A 2 -15.63 -0.21 -5.42
C ASP A 2 -17.02 -0.55 -4.85
N ASN A 3 -17.75 0.46 -4.35
CA ASN A 3 -19.10 0.25 -3.79
C ASN A 3 -20.07 -0.28 -4.85
N ASP A 4 -19.89 0.16 -6.10
CA ASP A 4 -20.70 -0.25 -7.25
C ASP A 4 -20.53 -1.74 -7.57
N LEU A 5 -19.31 -2.27 -7.44
CA LEU A 5 -19.04 -3.69 -7.61
C LEU A 5 -19.71 -4.51 -6.50
N SER A 6 -19.71 -4.02 -5.26
CA SER A 6 -20.35 -4.73 -4.15
C SER A 6 -21.86 -4.84 -4.32
N GLN A 7 -22.51 -3.78 -4.81
CA GLN A 7 -23.95 -3.78 -5.09
C GLN A 7 -24.33 -4.72 -6.23
N GLU A 8 -23.52 -4.76 -7.30
CA GLU A 8 -23.77 -5.65 -8.44
C GLU A 8 -23.63 -7.13 -8.07
N LEU A 9 -22.66 -7.45 -7.19
CA LEU A 9 -22.45 -8.81 -6.68
C LEU A 9 -23.63 -9.28 -5.80
N ASP A 10 -24.14 -8.41 -4.92
CA ASP A 10 -25.34 -8.68 -4.12
C ASP A 10 -26.58 -8.87 -5.01
N ARG A 11 -26.74 -8.06 -6.07
CA ARG A 11 -27.82 -8.17 -7.04
C ARG A 11 -27.83 -9.55 -7.73
N LEU A 12 -26.66 -10.09 -8.03
CA LEU A 12 -26.49 -11.40 -8.67
C LEU A 12 -26.65 -12.58 -7.71
N LYS A 13 -26.81 -12.34 -6.40
CA LYS A 13 -26.93 -13.36 -5.34
C LYS A 13 -25.79 -14.38 -5.35
N LEU A 14 -24.60 -13.95 -5.75
CA LEU A 14 -23.42 -14.81 -5.72
C LEU A 14 -22.94 -14.93 -4.26
N PRO A 15 -22.67 -16.15 -3.75
CA PRO A 15 -22.17 -16.33 -2.39
C PRO A 15 -20.70 -15.90 -2.31
N ILE A 16 -20.49 -14.60 -2.10
CA ILE A 16 -19.17 -13.98 -2.03
C ILE A 16 -18.87 -13.60 -0.59
N TYR A 17 -17.63 -13.87 -0.19
CA TYR A 17 -17.13 -13.54 1.13
C TYR A 17 -15.74 -12.93 0.92
N ASN A 18 -15.47 -11.80 1.57
CA ASN A 18 -14.10 -11.34 1.69
C ASN A 18 -13.50 -11.93 2.97
N VAL A 19 -12.30 -12.45 2.88
CA VAL A 19 -11.61 -13.07 4.01
C VAL A 19 -10.22 -12.48 4.11
N TYR A 20 -9.91 -11.95 5.29
CA TYR A 20 -8.59 -11.49 5.63
C TYR A 20 -7.92 -12.50 6.56
N GLY A 21 -6.64 -12.73 6.34
CA GLY A 21 -5.83 -13.67 7.09
C GLY A 21 -4.39 -13.66 6.62
N ASN A 22 -3.53 -14.28 7.39
CA ASN A 22 -2.12 -14.48 7.07
C ASN A 22 -1.79 -15.97 7.04
N SER A 23 -0.61 -16.31 6.53
CA SER A 23 -0.20 -17.71 6.38
C SER A 23 0.02 -18.39 7.73
N GLU A 24 0.35 -17.61 8.76
CA GLU A 24 0.68 -18.02 10.12
C GLU A 24 -0.57 -18.40 10.94
N LEU A 25 -1.69 -17.70 10.75
CA LEU A 25 -2.91 -17.87 11.55
C LEU A 25 -4.11 -18.36 10.73
N GLY A 26 -3.95 -18.41 9.41
CA GLY A 26 -5.03 -18.65 8.47
C GLY A 26 -6.02 -17.49 8.46
N ARG A 27 -7.30 -17.82 8.36
CA ARG A 27 -8.41 -16.85 8.29
C ARG A 27 -8.63 -16.21 9.66
N LEU A 28 -8.74 -14.89 9.69
CA LEU A 28 -8.88 -14.09 10.92
C LEU A 28 -10.13 -13.22 10.91
N LEU A 29 -10.30 -12.44 9.83
CA LEU A 29 -11.45 -11.57 9.66
C LEU A 29 -12.23 -11.95 8.40
N TRP A 30 -13.50 -11.61 8.37
CA TRP A 30 -14.35 -11.89 7.21
C TRP A 30 -15.48 -10.87 7.04
N ALA A 31 -15.90 -10.65 5.79
CA ALA A 31 -17.08 -9.88 5.44
C ALA A 31 -18.04 -10.80 4.68
N PRO A 32 -19.12 -11.29 5.33
CA PRO A 32 -20.07 -12.21 4.70
C PRO A 32 -21.15 -11.50 3.88
N ARG A 33 -21.20 -10.18 3.94
CA ARG A 33 -22.19 -9.33 3.27
C ARG A 33 -21.52 -8.04 2.81
N ALA A 34 -22.10 -7.38 1.81
CA ALA A 34 -21.68 -6.05 1.43
C ALA A 34 -21.86 -5.04 2.60
N PRO A 35 -21.06 -3.97 2.65
CA PRO A 35 -19.83 -3.78 1.86
C PRO A 35 -18.74 -4.79 2.27
N TYR A 36 -18.16 -5.48 1.28
CA TYR A 36 -17.18 -6.55 1.52
C TYR A 36 -15.84 -6.07 2.08
N THR A 37 -15.66 -4.75 2.20
CA THR A 37 -14.53 -4.12 2.88
C THR A 37 -14.66 -4.16 4.40
N HIS A 38 -15.87 -4.35 4.94
CA HIS A 38 -16.15 -4.28 6.38
C HIS A 38 -15.94 -5.66 7.02
N LEU A 39 -14.69 -5.91 7.42
CA LEU A 39 -14.25 -7.17 7.99
C LEU A 39 -14.62 -7.26 9.47
N ARG A 40 -15.10 -8.43 9.89
CA ARG A 40 -15.45 -8.76 11.28
C ARG A 40 -14.53 -9.88 11.79
N PRO A 41 -14.21 -9.93 13.09
CA PRO A 41 -13.53 -11.08 13.67
C PRO A 41 -14.34 -12.37 13.44
N LEU A 42 -13.66 -13.44 13.05
CA LEU A 42 -14.26 -14.77 13.01
C LEU A 42 -14.52 -15.25 14.44
N SER A 43 -15.76 -15.65 14.74
CA SER A 43 -16.16 -16.11 16.08
C SER A 43 -15.41 -17.36 16.57
N SER A 44 -14.86 -18.15 15.64
CA SER A 44 -14.04 -19.33 15.94
C SER A 44 -12.56 -19.01 16.16
N LYS A 45 -12.17 -17.74 16.08
CA LYS A 45 -10.80 -17.27 16.23
C LYS A 45 -10.69 -16.33 17.43
N PRO A 46 -9.50 -16.18 18.03
CA PRO A 46 -9.31 -15.23 19.12
C PRO A 46 -9.64 -13.82 18.65
N LEU A 47 -10.32 -13.06 19.51
CA LEU A 47 -10.56 -11.64 19.23
C LEU A 47 -9.22 -10.91 19.18
N PRO A 48 -8.96 -10.10 18.14
CA PRO A 48 -7.74 -9.33 18.09
C PRO A 48 -7.77 -8.26 19.18
N LEU A 49 -6.62 -8.05 19.83
CA LEU A 49 -6.36 -6.83 20.58
C LEU A 49 -6.22 -5.68 19.60
N VAL A 50 -6.84 -4.55 19.95
CA VAL A 50 -6.82 -3.34 19.14
C VAL A 50 -5.83 -2.37 19.78
N ARG A 51 -4.85 -1.92 19.00
CA ARG A 51 -3.95 -0.84 19.38
C ARG A 51 -4.26 0.40 18.53
N PRO A 52 -4.77 1.49 19.12
CA PRO A 52 -5.01 2.73 18.39
C PRO A 52 -3.70 3.32 17.86
N ILE A 53 -3.72 3.77 16.61
CA ILE A 53 -2.64 4.53 15.95
C ILE A 53 -3.02 6.02 15.89
N SER A 54 -4.31 6.30 15.76
CA SER A 54 -4.87 7.65 15.75
C SER A 54 -6.00 7.79 16.76
N GLU A 55 -6.29 9.03 17.13
CA GLU A 55 -7.54 9.40 17.81
C GLU A 55 -8.76 9.17 16.90
N TYR A 56 -9.95 9.21 17.50
CA TYR A 56 -11.21 9.15 16.78
C TYR A 56 -11.44 10.40 15.93
N SER A 57 -11.85 10.17 14.69
CA SER A 57 -12.35 11.19 13.77
C SER A 57 -13.80 11.55 14.09
N LEU A 58 -14.31 12.63 13.48
CA LEU A 58 -15.68 13.11 13.68
C LEU A 58 -16.76 12.09 13.26
N ASP A 59 -16.42 11.19 12.34
CA ASP A 59 -17.26 10.10 11.88
C ASP A 59 -17.19 8.85 12.80
N GLY A 60 -16.45 8.94 13.91
CA GLY A 60 -16.24 7.82 14.83
C GLY A 60 -15.23 6.78 14.34
N SER A 61 -14.53 7.04 13.22
CA SER A 61 -13.49 6.14 12.72
C SER A 61 -12.12 6.44 13.33
N ARG A 62 -11.24 5.43 13.40
CA ARG A 62 -9.82 5.62 13.73
C ARG A 62 -8.95 4.55 13.09
N TYR A 63 -7.67 4.85 12.93
CA TYR A 63 -6.70 3.86 12.47
C TYR A 63 -6.15 3.05 13.64
N VAL A 64 -6.07 1.74 13.45
CA VAL A 64 -5.66 0.77 14.46
C VAL A 64 -4.75 -0.31 13.89
N GLU A 65 -3.90 -0.87 14.74
CA GLU A 65 -3.25 -2.16 14.50
C GLU A 65 -4.05 -3.25 15.20
N LEU A 66 -4.09 -4.44 14.60
CA LEU A 66 -4.68 -5.62 15.19
C LEU A 66 -3.56 -6.57 15.63
N TRP A 67 -3.73 -7.11 16.84
CA TRP A 67 -2.74 -7.94 17.51
C TRP A 67 -3.39 -9.22 18.01
N ILE A 68 -2.69 -10.36 17.89
CA ILE A 68 -3.21 -11.67 18.31
C ILE A 68 -2.36 -12.19 19.46
N LEU A 69 -2.96 -12.32 20.64
CA LEU A 69 -2.28 -12.88 21.82
C LEU A 69 -1.88 -14.33 21.57
N ALA A 70 -0.63 -14.65 21.89
CA ALA A 70 -0.12 -16.02 21.80
C ALA A 70 -0.92 -16.96 22.71
N ALA A 71 -1.23 -16.51 23.93
CA ALA A 71 -1.94 -17.28 24.95
C ALA A 71 -3.35 -17.73 24.52
N THR A 72 -4.01 -16.96 23.66
CA THR A 72 -5.37 -17.26 23.19
C THR A 72 -5.40 -17.97 21.83
N SER A 73 -4.27 -18.02 21.12
CA SER A 73 -4.20 -18.56 19.77
C SER A 73 -3.58 -19.95 19.73
N LEU A 74 -4.42 -20.96 19.46
CA LEU A 74 -3.96 -22.34 19.26
C LEU A 74 -2.96 -22.45 18.10
N HIS A 75 -3.09 -21.63 17.05
CA HIS A 75 -2.19 -21.68 15.89
C HIS A 75 -0.79 -21.15 16.26
N ILE A 76 -0.72 -20.02 16.98
CA ILE A 76 0.54 -19.47 17.47
C ILE A 76 1.19 -20.48 18.43
N THR A 77 0.43 -20.99 19.39
CA THR A 77 0.92 -21.98 20.36
C THR A 77 1.48 -23.22 19.67
N HIS A 78 0.79 -23.73 18.65
CA HIS A 78 1.28 -24.86 17.85
C HIS A 78 2.60 -24.54 17.14
N HIS A 79 2.71 -23.36 16.50
CA HIS A 79 3.95 -22.94 15.82
C HIS A 79 5.12 -22.73 16.79
N ILE A 80 4.88 -22.21 18.00
CA ILE A 80 5.91 -22.12 19.04
C ILE A 80 6.38 -23.52 19.48
N ALA A 81 5.44 -24.43 19.73
CA ALA A 81 5.74 -25.73 20.32
C ALA A 81 6.38 -26.71 19.33
N HIS A 82 5.95 -26.69 18.07
CA HIS A 82 6.35 -27.68 17.05
C HIS A 82 7.22 -27.09 15.93
N GLY A 83 7.47 -25.78 15.96
CA GLY A 83 8.11 -25.07 14.85
C GLY A 83 7.19 -24.90 13.64
N GLY A 84 7.77 -24.48 12.53
CA GLY A 84 7.06 -24.20 11.28
C GLY A 84 7.44 -22.84 10.73
N VAL A 85 6.45 -21.97 10.52
CA VAL A 85 6.67 -20.61 10.06
C VAL A 85 7.33 -19.80 11.21
N PRO A 86 8.43 -19.07 10.96
CA PRO A 86 8.99 -18.16 11.96
C PRO A 86 7.98 -17.07 12.31
N ILE A 87 7.44 -17.10 13.53
CA ILE A 87 6.52 -16.07 14.02
C ILE A 87 7.29 -15.14 14.94
N LYS A 88 7.25 -13.83 14.65
CA LYS A 88 7.81 -12.80 15.52
C LYS A 88 6.77 -12.43 16.57
N LEU A 89 6.99 -12.86 17.80
CA LEU A 89 6.19 -12.44 18.96
C LEU A 89 6.88 -11.28 19.65
N GLU A 90 6.10 -10.30 20.04
CA GLU A 90 6.60 -9.14 20.78
C GLU A 90 5.59 -8.75 21.88
N PRO A 91 6.05 -8.08 22.95
CA PRO A 91 5.17 -7.62 24.02
C PRO A 91 4.12 -6.65 23.45
N PHE A 92 2.84 -6.88 23.77
CA PHE A 92 1.76 -6.01 23.31
C PHE A 92 1.95 -4.60 23.88
N PRO A 93 2.06 -3.57 23.01
CA PRO A 93 2.43 -2.22 23.44
C PRO A 93 1.23 -1.41 23.97
N GLY A 94 0.01 -1.93 23.87
CA GLY A 94 -1.20 -1.24 24.30
C GLY A 94 -1.34 -1.23 25.83
N HIS A 95 -2.00 -0.20 26.35
CA HIS A 95 -2.37 -0.15 27.75
C HIS A 95 -3.50 -1.12 28.07
N GLY A 96 -3.59 -1.58 29.33
CA GLY A 96 -4.68 -2.43 29.80
C GLY A 96 -4.20 -3.78 30.34
N PRO A 97 -5.12 -4.76 30.48
CA PRO A 97 -4.83 -6.03 31.14
C PRO A 97 -3.82 -6.89 30.37
N HIS A 98 -3.70 -6.68 29.05
CA HIS A 98 -2.80 -7.44 28.18
C HIS A 98 -1.47 -6.74 27.90
N LYS A 99 -1.18 -5.66 28.61
CA LYS A 99 0.08 -4.92 28.42
C LYS A 99 1.27 -5.86 28.67
N ASP A 100 2.25 -5.80 27.76
CA ASP A 100 3.50 -6.57 27.82
C ASP A 100 3.32 -8.10 27.62
N GLU A 101 2.10 -8.59 27.38
CA GLU A 101 1.87 -9.99 27.01
C GLU A 101 2.39 -10.28 25.59
N LEU A 102 2.92 -11.49 25.36
CA LEU A 102 3.42 -11.88 24.05
C LEU A 102 2.28 -11.99 23.03
N ALA A 103 2.37 -11.19 21.98
CA ALA A 103 1.40 -11.12 20.91
C ALA A 103 2.09 -11.06 19.54
N LEU A 104 1.35 -11.46 18.50
CA LEU A 104 1.72 -11.25 17.10
C LEU A 104 1.04 -9.99 16.60
N ASN A 105 1.82 -9.00 16.17
CA ASN A 105 1.32 -7.90 15.36
C ASN A 105 0.98 -8.42 13.96
N LEU A 106 -0.20 -8.10 13.43
CA LEU A 106 -0.54 -8.48 12.05
C LEU A 106 0.22 -7.67 11.00
N GLU A 107 0.93 -6.61 11.42
CA GLU A 107 1.72 -5.68 10.59
C GLU A 107 0.89 -4.94 9.52
N ASP A 108 -0.44 -5.03 9.62
CA ASP A 108 -1.41 -4.34 8.78
C ASP A 108 -2.17 -3.27 9.59
N ILE A 109 -2.55 -2.21 8.89
CA ILE A 109 -3.32 -1.09 9.40
C ILE A 109 -4.78 -1.27 8.98
N PHE A 110 -5.67 -1.04 9.94
CA PHE A 110 -7.11 -1.08 9.72
C PHE A 110 -7.72 0.26 10.09
N GLN A 111 -8.78 0.64 9.39
CA GLN A 111 -9.72 1.65 9.86
C GLN A 111 -10.81 0.95 10.66
N GLU A 112 -10.86 1.20 11.96
CA GLU A 112 -11.94 0.78 12.85
C GLU A 112 -13.14 1.69 12.63
N LEU A 113 -14.31 1.09 12.43
CA LEU A 113 -15.60 1.76 12.22
C LEU A 113 -16.65 1.12 13.10
N THR A 114 -17.62 1.91 13.54
CA THR A 114 -18.82 1.41 14.23
C THR A 114 -20.01 1.55 13.29
N ILE A 115 -20.68 0.44 12.98
CA ILE A 115 -21.87 0.42 12.10
C ILE A 115 -23.07 -0.12 12.84
N ASP A 116 -24.28 0.21 12.38
CA ASP A 116 -25.51 -0.43 12.85
C ASP A 116 -25.51 -1.91 12.44
N ASP A 117 -25.77 -2.80 13.39
CA ASP A 117 -25.77 -4.25 13.15
C ASP A 117 -26.99 -4.72 12.32
N GLY A 118 -27.93 -3.80 12.06
CA GLY A 118 -29.16 -4.04 11.29
C GLY A 118 -30.29 -4.65 12.12
N THR A 119 -30.08 -4.83 13.43
CA THR A 119 -31.09 -5.31 14.38
C THR A 119 -31.82 -4.17 15.11
N GLY A 120 -31.44 -2.92 14.84
CA GLY A 120 -32.09 -1.72 15.36
C GLY A 120 -31.80 -1.40 16.82
N SER A 121 -30.88 -2.13 17.47
CA SER A 121 -30.50 -1.90 18.87
C SER A 121 -29.01 -2.07 19.18
N GLY A 122 -28.20 -2.53 18.23
CA GLY A 122 -26.78 -2.80 18.43
C GLY A 122 -25.91 -2.10 17.40
N THR A 123 -24.72 -1.70 17.84
CA THR A 123 -23.64 -1.27 16.96
C THR A 123 -22.57 -2.36 16.91
N GLU A 124 -22.11 -2.72 15.71
CA GLU A 124 -20.99 -3.63 15.53
C GLU A 124 -19.72 -2.90 15.09
N THR A 125 -18.57 -3.30 15.65
CA THR A 125 -17.27 -2.83 15.19
C THR A 125 -16.83 -3.64 13.97
N VAL A 126 -16.43 -2.93 12.93
CA VAL A 126 -15.87 -3.50 11.70
C VAL A 126 -14.53 -2.87 11.38
N TYR A 127 -13.72 -3.59 10.64
CA TYR A 127 -12.37 -3.20 10.25
C TYR A 127 -12.26 -3.15 8.73
N VAL A 128 -11.80 -2.03 8.20
CA VAL A 128 -11.45 -1.90 6.79
C VAL A 128 -9.94 -2.00 6.68
N HIS A 129 -9.44 -3.00 5.96
CA HIS A 129 -8.01 -3.15 5.71
C HIS A 129 -7.51 -2.00 4.83
N VAL A 130 -6.59 -1.19 5.35
CA VAL A 130 -6.02 -0.02 4.68
C VAL A 130 -4.76 -0.40 3.90
N GLY A 131 -3.88 -1.18 4.53
CA GLY A 131 -2.59 -1.57 3.96
C GLY A 131 -1.64 -2.03 5.07
N ARG A 132 -0.36 -2.17 4.74
CA ARG A 132 0.67 -2.55 5.73
C ARG A 132 1.11 -1.36 6.56
N GLN A 133 1.59 -1.61 7.77
CA GLN A 133 2.25 -0.60 8.59
C GLN A 133 3.45 0.04 7.86
N THR A 134 4.14 -0.76 7.04
CA THR A 134 5.25 -0.29 6.20
C THR A 134 4.83 0.61 5.04
N ASP A 135 3.52 0.72 4.77
CA ASP A 135 2.97 1.61 3.74
C ASP A 135 2.72 3.03 4.26
N GLN A 136 2.69 3.25 5.58
CA GLN A 136 2.62 4.60 6.13
C GLN A 136 4.00 5.26 6.15
N LEU A 137 4.18 6.27 5.31
CA LEU A 137 5.40 7.08 5.31
C LEU A 137 5.33 8.14 6.39
N ARG A 138 6.29 8.10 7.30
CA ARG A 138 6.54 9.16 8.27
C ARG A 138 7.67 10.04 7.75
N LEU A 139 7.32 11.25 7.33
CA LEU A 139 8.31 12.24 6.94
C LEU A 139 9.09 12.72 8.18
N GLY A 140 10.41 12.80 8.06
CA GLY A 140 11.32 13.26 9.11
C GLY A 140 11.50 14.79 9.16
N GLY A 141 12.04 15.28 10.27
CA GLY A 141 12.39 16.70 10.46
C GLY A 141 11.17 17.63 10.60
N ALA A 142 11.25 18.84 10.04
CA ALA A 142 10.17 19.84 10.11
C ALA A 142 8.94 19.55 9.21
N GLY A 143 8.95 18.45 8.47
CA GLY A 143 7.85 18.03 7.59
C GLY A 143 6.87 17.08 8.25
N ILE A 144 6.45 17.35 9.49
CA ILE A 144 5.62 16.44 10.28
C ILE A 144 4.34 16.09 9.51
N GLY A 145 4.16 14.80 9.25
CA GLY A 145 2.91 14.28 8.74
C GLY A 145 3.01 12.85 8.23
N HIS A 146 1.84 12.23 8.15
CA HIS A 146 1.66 10.89 7.62
C HIS A 146 1.20 10.96 6.17
N ILE A 147 1.73 10.07 5.34
CA ILE A 147 1.28 9.83 3.97
C ILE A 147 1.05 8.34 3.83
N ASP A 148 -0.11 7.97 3.33
CA ASP A 148 -0.41 6.61 2.93
C ASP A 148 0.20 6.37 1.54
N ALA A 149 1.33 5.66 1.49
CA ALA A 149 2.00 5.35 0.23
C ALA A 149 1.13 4.47 -0.66
N SER A 150 0.42 3.51 -0.08
CA SER A 150 -0.44 2.59 -0.83
C SER A 150 -1.61 3.33 -1.48
N LEU A 151 -2.23 4.29 -0.77
CA LEU A 151 -3.25 5.15 -1.37
C LEU A 151 -2.69 6.00 -2.51
N TYR A 152 -1.51 6.60 -2.32
CA TYR A 152 -0.86 7.42 -3.35
C TYR A 152 -0.52 6.58 -4.59
N GLU A 153 0.14 5.45 -4.40
CA GLU A 153 0.56 4.51 -5.44
C GLU A 153 -0.66 3.99 -6.20
N ALA A 154 -1.68 3.48 -5.52
CA ALA A 154 -2.90 2.98 -6.16
C ALA A 154 -3.63 4.06 -6.96
N THR A 155 -3.68 5.30 -6.44
CA THR A 155 -4.29 6.44 -7.15
C THR A 155 -3.50 6.78 -8.42
N LEU A 156 -2.17 6.81 -8.33
CA LEU A 156 -1.31 7.11 -9.48
C LEU A 156 -1.33 5.97 -10.51
N GLU A 157 -1.26 4.72 -10.07
CA GLU A 157 -1.34 3.52 -10.91
C GLU A 157 -2.65 3.49 -11.70
N SER A 158 -3.79 3.73 -11.03
CA SER A 158 -5.09 3.81 -11.70
C SER A 158 -5.09 4.88 -12.79
N ARG A 159 -4.57 6.07 -12.50
CA ARG A 159 -4.50 7.18 -13.46
C ARG A 159 -3.61 6.90 -14.65
N ILE A 160 -2.43 6.34 -14.42
CA ILE A 160 -1.49 5.93 -15.47
C ILE A 160 -2.14 4.87 -16.35
N ASN A 161 -2.76 3.84 -15.77
CA ASN A 161 -3.40 2.78 -16.53
C ASN A 161 -4.58 3.29 -17.36
N SER A 162 -5.37 4.24 -16.84
CA SER A 162 -6.46 4.87 -17.60
C SER A 162 -5.96 5.75 -18.76
N HIS A 163 -4.88 6.52 -18.57
CA HIS A 163 -4.41 7.46 -19.60
C HIS A 163 -3.48 6.79 -20.62
N ILE A 164 -2.49 6.04 -20.14
CA ILE A 164 -1.46 5.44 -20.98
C ILE A 164 -1.92 4.05 -21.44
N GLY A 165 -2.41 3.22 -20.52
CA GLY A 165 -2.76 1.81 -20.79
C GLY A 165 -3.97 1.60 -21.71
N GLN A 166 -4.96 2.49 -21.71
CA GLN A 166 -6.16 2.35 -22.57
C GLN A 166 -5.99 2.96 -23.96
N SER A 167 -5.04 3.89 -24.13
CA SER A 167 -4.98 4.69 -25.35
C SER A 167 -4.62 3.88 -26.60
N GLY A 168 -4.06 2.68 -26.44
CA GLY A 168 -3.52 1.86 -27.52
C GLY A 168 -2.38 2.54 -28.29
N LYS A 169 -1.97 3.75 -27.86
CA LYS A 169 -1.05 4.67 -28.55
C LYS A 169 0.35 4.69 -27.94
N CYS A 170 0.53 4.03 -26.80
CA CYS A 170 1.80 4.00 -26.10
C CYS A 170 2.24 2.54 -25.89
N PRO A 171 3.44 2.15 -26.36
CA PRO A 171 3.98 0.81 -26.11
C PRO A 171 4.51 0.64 -24.68
N TRP A 172 4.66 1.73 -23.94
CA TRP A 172 5.08 1.69 -22.54
C TRP A 172 3.90 1.39 -21.64
N VAL A 173 4.10 0.43 -20.74
CA VAL A 173 3.10 0.03 -19.76
C VAL A 173 3.69 0.18 -18.37
N LEU A 174 2.85 0.54 -17.42
CA LEU A 174 3.26 0.61 -16.02
C LEU A 174 3.56 -0.79 -15.49
N ASP A 175 4.73 -0.96 -14.90
CA ASP A 175 5.10 -2.18 -14.19
C ASP A 175 4.87 -2.03 -12.69
N SER A 176 5.44 -0.99 -12.08
CA SER A 176 5.28 -0.70 -10.66
C SER A 176 5.54 0.76 -10.31
N VAL A 177 4.99 1.20 -9.19
CA VAL A 177 5.20 2.54 -8.62
C VAL A 177 5.57 2.37 -7.15
N GLN A 178 6.57 3.09 -6.66
CA GLN A 178 6.84 3.14 -5.22
C GLN A 178 7.10 4.57 -4.75
N LEU A 179 6.35 4.99 -3.74
CA LEU A 179 6.57 6.20 -2.97
C LEU A 179 7.54 5.92 -1.81
N PHE A 180 8.51 6.81 -1.65
CA PHE A 180 9.50 6.84 -0.59
C PHE A 180 9.27 8.07 0.28
N GLY A 181 9.58 7.98 1.57
CA GLY A 181 9.38 9.10 2.49
C GLY A 181 9.68 8.78 3.95
N THR A 182 9.71 7.51 4.34
CA THR A 182 10.03 7.11 5.71
C THR A 182 11.43 7.57 6.10
N ASN A 183 11.52 8.40 7.14
CA ASN A 183 12.74 9.03 7.62
C ASN A 183 13.41 9.98 6.60
N LEU A 184 12.70 10.40 5.57
CA LEU A 184 13.15 11.43 4.61
C LEU A 184 12.44 12.76 4.90
N PRO A 185 13.09 13.91 4.61
CA PRO A 185 12.48 15.22 4.84
C PRO A 185 11.30 15.52 3.90
N CYS A 186 11.21 14.86 2.73
CA CYS A 186 10.09 14.96 1.78
C CYS A 186 9.82 13.59 1.12
N THR A 187 8.75 13.51 0.33
CA THR A 187 8.48 12.35 -0.52
C THR A 187 9.35 12.31 -1.79
N ALA A 188 9.71 11.10 -2.20
CA ALA A 188 10.33 10.79 -3.49
C ALA A 188 9.59 9.62 -4.14
N LEU A 189 9.64 9.51 -5.47
CA LEU A 189 8.84 8.57 -6.25
C LEU A 189 9.69 7.86 -7.28
N VAL A 190 9.52 6.55 -7.39
CA VAL A 190 10.03 5.77 -8.54
C VAL A 190 8.85 5.21 -9.32
N ILE A 191 8.85 5.44 -10.63
CA ILE A 191 7.89 4.86 -11.58
C ILE A 191 8.67 3.92 -12.49
N GLN A 192 8.33 2.64 -12.47
CA GLN A 192 8.91 1.63 -13.35
C GLN A 192 7.95 1.31 -14.49
N LEU A 193 8.46 1.40 -15.71
CA LEU A 193 7.76 1.07 -16.95
C LEU A 193 8.38 -0.17 -17.59
N TYR A 194 7.60 -0.93 -18.32
CA TYR A 194 8.13 -1.94 -19.23
C TYR A 194 7.69 -1.63 -20.66
N TYR A 195 8.56 -1.95 -21.62
CA TYR A 195 8.26 -1.80 -23.03
C TYR A 195 7.52 -3.04 -23.56
N ASN A 196 6.30 -2.86 -24.05
CA ASN A 196 5.51 -3.93 -24.63
C ASN A 196 5.75 -4.00 -26.15
N GLU A 197 6.69 -4.85 -26.57
CA GLU A 197 6.99 -5.07 -28.00
C GLU A 197 5.76 -5.50 -28.82
N GLY A 198 4.82 -6.24 -28.22
CA GLY A 198 3.60 -6.67 -28.89
C GLY A 198 2.70 -5.50 -29.26
N ALA A 199 2.57 -4.51 -28.37
CA ALA A 199 1.84 -3.28 -28.64
C ALA A 199 2.57 -2.39 -29.66
N ALA A 200 3.90 -2.31 -29.57
CA ALA A 200 4.73 -1.52 -30.49
C ALA A 200 4.58 -1.96 -31.95
N ARG A 201 4.45 -3.26 -32.24
CA ARG A 201 4.29 -3.80 -33.61
C ARG A 201 2.98 -3.39 -34.29
N THR A 202 1.98 -2.99 -33.50
CA THR A 202 0.68 -2.54 -34.02
C THR A 202 0.60 -1.04 -34.25
N LEU A 203 1.63 -0.29 -33.81
CA LEU A 203 1.70 1.16 -33.92
C LEU A 203 2.49 1.56 -35.16
N SER A 204 2.05 2.63 -35.83
CA SER A 204 2.85 3.23 -36.90
C SER A 204 4.15 3.82 -36.35
N GLU A 205 5.21 3.88 -37.16
CA GLU A 205 6.51 4.44 -36.76
C GLU A 205 6.41 5.87 -36.22
N ASP A 206 5.49 6.69 -36.76
CA ASP A 206 5.20 8.05 -36.26
C ASP A 206 4.60 8.08 -34.83
N THR A 207 4.08 6.95 -34.34
CA THR A 207 3.47 6.81 -33.01
C THR A 207 4.41 6.13 -32.01
N LEU A 208 5.59 5.65 -32.44
CA LEU A 208 6.67 5.18 -31.57
C LEU A 208 7.36 6.39 -30.90
N LYS A 209 6.58 7.17 -30.16
CA LYS A 209 7.13 8.21 -29.30
C LYS A 209 7.91 7.54 -28.17
N GLY A 210 8.98 8.21 -27.74
CA GLY A 210 9.74 7.81 -26.56
C GLY A 210 8.86 7.69 -25.30
N PRO A 211 9.45 7.32 -24.16
CA PRO A 211 8.69 7.13 -22.92
C PRO A 211 7.85 8.38 -22.59
N PRO A 212 6.61 8.20 -22.07
CA PRO A 212 5.64 9.28 -21.85
C PRO A 212 5.96 10.10 -20.59
N ILE A 213 7.19 10.65 -20.53
CA ILE A 213 7.74 11.31 -19.34
C ILE A 213 6.87 12.52 -18.93
N HIS A 214 6.48 13.34 -19.90
CA HIS A 214 5.71 14.56 -19.63
C HIS A 214 4.32 14.22 -19.09
N GLU A 215 3.66 13.24 -19.71
CA GLU A 215 2.35 12.74 -19.28
C GLU A 215 2.44 12.15 -17.86
N LEU A 216 3.48 11.36 -17.57
CA LEU A 216 3.70 10.82 -16.22
C LEU A 216 3.88 11.92 -15.18
N HIS A 217 4.66 12.97 -15.49
CA HIS A 217 4.80 14.12 -14.61
C HIS A 217 3.46 14.82 -14.36
N GLN A 218 2.65 15.02 -15.40
CA GLN A 218 1.32 15.62 -15.24
C GLN A 218 0.42 14.77 -14.31
N LEU A 219 0.42 13.44 -14.48
CA LEU A 219 -0.38 12.53 -13.65
C LEU A 219 0.07 12.52 -12.19
N VAL A 220 1.38 12.66 -11.92
CA VAL A 220 1.93 12.84 -10.57
C VAL A 220 1.40 14.14 -9.95
N GLU A 221 1.41 15.24 -10.69
CA GLU A 221 0.90 16.53 -10.20
C GLU A 221 -0.60 16.51 -9.93
N GLU A 222 -1.38 15.85 -10.77
CA GLU A 222 -2.81 15.65 -10.54
C GLU A 222 -3.07 14.79 -9.31
N THR A 223 -2.28 13.74 -9.10
CA THR A 223 -2.37 12.87 -7.92
C THR A 223 -2.06 13.65 -6.64
N ASN A 224 -1.01 14.47 -6.64
CA ASN A 224 -0.71 15.39 -5.54
C ASN A 224 -1.90 16.29 -5.21
N LYS A 225 -2.54 16.90 -6.22
CA LYS A 225 -3.70 17.79 -6.04
C LYS A 225 -4.90 17.06 -5.45
N VAL A 226 -5.23 15.89 -5.99
CA VAL A 226 -6.39 15.08 -5.58
C VAL A 226 -6.25 14.62 -4.13
N LEU A 227 -5.05 14.25 -3.72
CA LEU A 227 -4.77 13.81 -2.36
C LEU A 227 -4.42 14.97 -1.41
N GLY A 228 -4.52 16.23 -1.87
CA GLY A 228 -4.22 17.41 -1.06
C GLY A 228 -2.77 17.48 -0.56
N LEU A 229 -1.83 16.85 -1.27
CA LEU A 229 -0.43 16.81 -0.86
C LEU A 229 0.28 18.11 -1.23
N VAL A 230 0.70 18.85 -0.20
CA VAL A 230 1.37 20.14 -0.32
C VAL A 230 2.71 20.16 0.41
N GLY A 231 3.57 21.11 0.05
CA GLY A 231 4.89 21.30 0.67
C GLY A 231 5.73 20.03 0.63
N ARG A 232 6.24 19.60 1.80
CA ARG A 232 7.12 18.43 1.91
C ARG A 232 6.42 17.08 1.62
N LYS A 233 5.09 17.04 1.68
CA LYS A 233 4.31 15.84 1.35
C LYS A 233 4.14 15.64 -0.16
N ARG A 234 4.19 16.73 -0.92
CA ARG A 234 4.04 16.72 -2.38
C ARG A 234 5.23 16.01 -3.03
N VAL A 235 4.97 15.13 -3.99
CA VAL A 235 6.03 14.58 -4.86
C VAL A 235 6.43 15.63 -5.88
N HIS A 236 7.72 15.99 -5.96
CA HIS A 236 8.21 16.92 -6.99
C HIS A 236 8.72 16.15 -8.19
N THR A 237 8.04 16.30 -9.33
CA THR A 237 8.35 15.59 -10.58
C THR A 237 9.78 15.79 -11.06
N GLU A 238 10.28 17.03 -11.06
CA GLU A 238 11.62 17.33 -11.59
C GLU A 238 12.77 17.07 -10.59
N ARG A 239 12.45 17.05 -9.29
CA ARG A 239 13.47 17.02 -8.22
C ARG A 239 13.53 15.71 -7.45
N ARG A 240 12.44 14.93 -7.47
CA ARG A 240 12.28 13.75 -6.59
C ARG A 240 11.51 12.60 -7.26
N THR A 241 11.32 12.63 -8.58
CA THR A 241 10.73 11.53 -9.34
C THR A 241 11.76 10.92 -10.27
N LEU A 242 11.90 9.60 -10.20
CA LEU A 242 12.72 8.80 -11.10
C LEU A 242 11.81 7.88 -11.92
N ILE A 243 11.99 7.86 -13.23
CA ILE A 243 11.28 6.99 -14.17
C ILE A 243 12.30 6.01 -14.74
N VAL A 244 12.06 4.71 -14.56
CA VAL A 244 12.99 3.64 -14.97
C VAL A 244 12.30 2.63 -15.86
N GLY A 245 13.05 2.01 -16.77
CA GLY A 245 12.64 0.84 -17.54
C GLY A 245 12.98 -0.45 -16.82
N SER A 246 12.09 -1.44 -16.83
CA SER A 246 12.33 -2.76 -16.22
C SER A 246 13.52 -3.51 -16.86
N ASP A 247 13.90 -3.13 -18.09
CA ASP A 247 15.07 -3.65 -18.82
C ASP A 247 16.34 -2.80 -18.62
N GLY A 248 16.25 -1.70 -17.86
CA GLY A 248 17.34 -0.75 -17.63
C GLY A 248 17.65 0.17 -18.82
N THR A 249 16.91 0.09 -19.93
CA THR A 249 17.15 0.94 -21.11
C THR A 249 16.69 2.38 -20.92
N LEU A 250 15.83 2.60 -19.93
CA LEU A 250 15.29 3.89 -19.56
C LEU A 250 15.69 4.21 -18.12
N VAL A 251 16.34 5.36 -17.94
CA VAL A 251 16.53 5.98 -16.63
C VAL A 251 16.39 7.49 -16.84
N HIS A 252 15.35 8.09 -16.26
CA HIS A 252 15.03 9.50 -16.41
C HIS A 252 14.70 10.11 -15.05
N GLY A 253 15.29 11.26 -14.73
CA GLY A 253 15.04 11.97 -13.48
C GLY A 253 16.29 12.67 -12.96
N PRO A 254 16.27 13.12 -11.70
CA PRO A 254 17.43 13.73 -11.05
C PRO A 254 18.40 12.66 -10.55
N GLY A 255 19.71 12.94 -10.68
CA GLY A 255 20.77 12.11 -10.13
C GLY A 255 20.95 10.78 -10.87
N THR A 256 20.59 10.69 -12.15
CA THR A 256 20.62 9.42 -12.91
C THR A 256 22.03 8.94 -13.21
N GLU A 257 23.03 9.83 -13.14
CA GLU A 257 24.45 9.52 -13.28
C GLU A 257 24.95 8.47 -12.28
N ILE A 258 24.30 8.32 -11.13
CA ILE A 258 24.68 7.31 -10.13
C ILE A 258 24.34 5.87 -10.57
N PHE A 259 23.50 5.74 -11.60
CA PHE A 259 23.05 4.47 -12.14
C PHE A 259 23.79 4.10 -13.43
N ASP A 260 24.88 4.79 -13.77
CA ASP A 260 25.65 4.47 -14.98
C ASP A 260 26.14 3.01 -14.94
N GLY A 261 25.74 2.21 -15.94
CA GLY A 261 25.98 0.77 -16.00
C GLY A 261 25.17 -0.11 -15.02
N LEU A 262 24.21 0.46 -14.28
CA LEU A 262 23.31 -0.26 -13.38
C LEU A 262 21.88 -0.27 -13.96
N CYS A 263 21.10 -1.32 -13.67
CA CYS A 263 19.68 -1.40 -14.01
C CYS A 263 18.83 -1.20 -12.74
N PRO A 264 18.52 0.05 -12.34
CA PRO A 264 17.73 0.31 -11.16
C PRO A 264 16.28 -0.11 -11.38
N THR A 265 15.87 -1.22 -10.76
CA THR A 265 14.50 -1.73 -10.84
C THR A 265 13.88 -1.88 -9.46
N LEU A 266 12.59 -1.61 -9.34
CA LEU A 266 11.78 -1.94 -8.19
C LEU A 266 11.62 -3.45 -8.09
N GLY A 267 12.01 -4.00 -6.95
CA GLY A 267 11.76 -5.37 -6.57
C GLY A 267 10.30 -5.57 -6.19
N ILE A 268 9.67 -6.56 -6.81
CA ILE A 268 8.32 -7.03 -6.49
C ILE A 268 8.37 -8.47 -5.98
N THR A 269 7.40 -8.86 -5.17
CA THR A 269 7.22 -10.25 -4.74
C THR A 269 6.53 -11.07 -5.84
N HIS A 270 6.51 -12.40 -5.68
CA HIS A 270 5.73 -13.29 -6.55
C HIS A 270 4.22 -12.99 -6.54
N LYS A 271 3.71 -12.25 -5.54
CA LYS A 271 2.32 -11.77 -5.46
C LYS A 271 2.13 -10.36 -6.04
N ARG A 272 3.13 -9.84 -6.78
CA ARG A 272 3.14 -8.48 -7.35
C ARG A 272 2.98 -7.36 -6.31
N THR A 273 3.47 -7.58 -5.09
CA THR A 273 3.56 -6.52 -4.07
C THR A 273 4.98 -5.97 -4.01
N LEU A 274 5.13 -4.68 -3.70
CA LEU A 274 6.43 -4.03 -3.60
C LEU A 274 7.26 -4.59 -2.45
N LYS A 275 8.53 -4.89 -2.71
CA LYS A 275 9.52 -5.20 -1.66
C LYS A 275 10.09 -3.92 -1.08
N ARG A 276 9.25 -3.11 -0.42
CA ARG A 276 9.57 -1.73 -0.01
C ARG A 276 10.95 -1.57 0.63
N TRP A 277 11.30 -2.42 1.60
CA TRP A 277 12.60 -2.34 2.29
C TRP A 277 13.80 -2.67 1.37
N GLU A 278 13.67 -3.72 0.54
CA GLU A 278 14.70 -4.06 -0.46
C GLU A 278 14.90 -2.89 -1.44
N ASN A 279 13.80 -2.23 -1.83
CA ASN A 279 13.81 -1.08 -2.70
C ASN A 279 14.45 0.15 -2.01
N VAL A 280 14.19 0.38 -0.72
CA VAL A 280 14.89 1.45 0.04
C VAL A 280 16.40 1.22 0.01
N CYS A 281 16.87 -0.01 0.25
CA CYS A 281 18.29 -0.32 0.18
C CYS A 281 18.87 -0.16 -1.23
N ARG A 282 18.15 -0.61 -2.26
CA ARG A 282 18.58 -0.53 -3.66
C ARG A 282 18.68 0.90 -4.17
N PHE A 283 17.72 1.75 -3.80
CA PHE A 283 17.66 3.15 -4.21
C PHE A 283 18.34 4.10 -3.20
N LYS A 284 19.04 3.57 -2.19
CA LYS A 284 19.62 4.36 -1.10
C LYS A 284 20.52 5.49 -1.59
N SER A 285 21.48 5.18 -2.47
CA SER A 285 22.41 6.19 -3.01
C SER A 285 21.71 7.31 -3.76
N TRP A 286 20.61 6.99 -4.46
CA TRP A 286 19.77 7.98 -5.12
C TRP A 286 19.03 8.86 -4.12
N LEU A 287 18.33 8.23 -3.17
CA LEU A 287 17.56 8.92 -2.14
C LEU A 287 18.43 9.88 -1.32
N GLU A 288 19.68 9.50 -1.01
CA GLU A 288 20.64 10.34 -0.28
C GLU A 288 21.16 11.53 -1.11
N GLY A 289 21.19 11.41 -2.44
CA GLY A 289 21.63 12.46 -3.37
C GLY A 289 20.54 13.46 -3.79
N LEU A 290 19.28 13.24 -3.38
CA LEU A 290 18.16 14.11 -3.79
C LEU A 290 18.21 15.48 -3.10
N ASN A 291 17.81 16.51 -3.84
CA ASN A 291 17.60 17.84 -3.28
C ASN A 291 16.23 17.92 -2.58
N PHE A 292 16.27 18.02 -1.25
CA PHE A 292 15.09 18.11 -0.38
C PHE A 292 14.75 19.52 0.11
N GLU A 293 15.39 20.55 -0.44
CA GLU A 293 14.96 21.93 -0.17
C GLU A 293 13.50 22.12 -0.64
N PRO A 294 12.69 22.94 0.04
CA PRO A 294 11.29 23.18 -0.30
C PRO A 294 11.05 23.58 -1.77
#